data_AF-A0A3C0WB94-F1
#
_entry.id   AF-A0A3C0WB94-F1
#
_cell.length_a   1.000
_cell.length_b   1.000
_cell.length_c   1.000
_cell.angle_alpha   90.00
_cell.angle_beta   90.00
_cell.angle_gamma   90.00
#
_symmetry.space_group_name_H-M   'P 1'
#
loop_
_entity.id
_entity.type
_entity.pdbx_description
1 polymer ?
#
loop_
_entity_poly.entity_id
_entity_poly.type
_entity_poly.pdbx_seq_one_letter_code
_entity_poly.pdbx_strand_id
1 'polypeptide(L)'
;MSKFRPGAWFHRVGKLLRGRTFTAAGLAVAVGLSLWAVAENVKILYIADGAETGVTLALRSDPTEQALSRAGITLKENDTITTRETSLVYSRVSITRGLSVTLVADGRTIPCTVTGGTVAELLAQNHITLGENDHCSKELSALLEDGDVITIQRVEKKVVKEQVSIPCDTVYKSSSLLRSGRSMQVSSGSNGLAENTYEELWSGDTLIARTLVSTKEITSPRSTLVIQGQRGAAISRLDWSEQYPLDENGIPVDYQKVKTGQKATGYSAKENSYGSSGGYCYYGTIAVNPNEYPYGTKLYIRSTDGSFVYGYALASDTGGFISGEAGVNIDLFYETYLESALNSLRTVDIYVLEWGNGTLYY
;
A
#
# COMPACT_ATOMS: atom_id res chain seq x y z
N MET A 1 -122.16 -40.35 9.56
CA MET A 1 -121.24 -39.23 9.26
C MET A 1 -121.11 -38.36 10.50
N SER A 2 -120.05 -38.58 11.29
CA SER A 2 -119.74 -37.81 12.51
C SER A 2 -119.05 -36.51 12.08
N LYS A 3 -119.70 -35.36 12.33
CA LYS A 3 -119.19 -34.03 11.99
C LYS A 3 -117.99 -33.70 12.87
N PHE A 4 -116.78 -33.81 12.31
CA PHE A 4 -115.58 -33.18 12.88
C PHE A 4 -115.85 -31.68 13.01
N ARG A 5 -115.86 -31.15 14.23
CA ARG A 5 -116.05 -29.72 14.52
C ARG A 5 -114.67 -29.07 14.71
N PRO A 6 -114.11 -28.35 13.71
CA PRO A 6 -112.74 -27.81 13.77
C PRO A 6 -112.56 -26.77 14.87
N GLY A 7 -113.64 -26.08 15.27
CA GLY A 7 -113.59 -24.95 16.20
C GLY A 7 -113.06 -25.29 17.60
N ALA A 8 -113.28 -26.50 18.11
CA ALA A 8 -112.81 -26.89 19.45
C ALA A 8 -111.28 -27.13 19.50
N TRP A 9 -110.69 -27.53 18.38
CA TRP A 9 -109.24 -27.73 18.24
C TRP A 9 -108.52 -26.38 18.13
N PHE A 10 -109.03 -25.47 17.29
CA PHE A 10 -108.52 -24.10 17.20
C PHE A 10 -108.62 -23.34 18.53
N HIS A 11 -109.65 -23.58 19.33
CA HIS A 11 -109.80 -22.92 20.63
C HIS A 11 -108.82 -23.44 21.70
N ARG A 12 -108.49 -24.75 21.70
CA ARG A 12 -107.48 -25.34 22.59
C ARG A 12 -106.06 -24.95 22.20
N VAL A 13 -105.76 -24.93 20.90
CA VAL A 13 -104.48 -24.46 20.35
C VAL A 13 -104.28 -22.96 20.66
N GLY A 14 -105.33 -22.14 20.51
CA GLY A 14 -105.28 -20.71 20.87
C GLY A 14 -105.06 -20.43 22.37
N LYS A 15 -105.53 -21.30 23.28
CA LYS A 15 -105.25 -21.19 24.73
C LYS A 15 -103.82 -21.63 25.08
N LEU A 16 -103.27 -22.61 24.35
CA LEU A 16 -101.88 -23.08 24.49
C LEU A 16 -100.87 -22.04 23.98
N LEU A 17 -101.17 -21.42 22.82
CA LEU A 17 -100.37 -20.35 22.20
C LEU A 17 -100.32 -19.06 23.05
N ARG A 18 -101.32 -18.82 23.89
CA ARG A 18 -101.36 -17.70 24.86
C ARG A 18 -100.75 -18.05 26.24
N GLY A 19 -100.24 -19.27 26.41
CA GLY A 19 -99.59 -19.70 27.63
C GLY A 19 -98.20 -19.05 27.78
N ARG A 20 -97.88 -18.56 28.99
CA ARG A 20 -96.55 -18.02 29.33
C ARG A 20 -95.41 -19.02 29.05
N THR A 21 -95.72 -20.32 29.06
CA THR A 21 -94.78 -21.42 28.76
C THR A 21 -94.51 -21.60 27.26
N PHE A 22 -95.51 -21.44 26.40
CA PHE A 22 -95.35 -21.55 24.95
C PHE A 22 -94.59 -20.36 24.36
N THR A 23 -94.88 -19.16 24.86
CA THR A 23 -94.13 -17.94 24.52
C THR A 23 -92.67 -18.01 24.98
N ALA A 24 -92.42 -18.54 26.18
CA ALA A 24 -91.06 -18.80 26.66
C ALA A 24 -90.31 -19.86 25.83
N ALA A 25 -90.99 -20.94 25.41
CA ALA A 25 -90.39 -21.98 24.56
C ALA A 25 -90.08 -21.45 23.15
N GLY A 26 -90.99 -20.67 22.55
CA GLY A 26 -90.75 -20.02 21.26
C GLY A 26 -89.59 -19.03 21.31
N LEU A 27 -89.46 -18.27 22.40
CA LEU A 27 -88.32 -17.38 22.62
C LEU A 27 -87.01 -18.16 22.78
N ALA A 28 -87.01 -19.25 23.53
CA ALA A 28 -85.82 -20.10 23.71
C ALA A 28 -85.34 -20.71 22.38
N VAL A 29 -86.26 -21.15 21.52
CA VAL A 29 -85.93 -21.65 20.18
C VAL A 29 -85.38 -20.54 19.28
N ALA A 30 -85.97 -19.34 19.32
CA ALA A 30 -85.46 -18.19 18.56
C ALA A 30 -84.05 -17.76 19.02
N VAL A 31 -83.79 -17.78 20.34
CA VAL A 31 -82.45 -17.53 20.89
C VAL A 31 -81.49 -18.65 20.48
N GLY A 32 -81.92 -19.91 20.54
CA GLY A 32 -81.10 -21.05 20.10
C GLY A 32 -80.72 -20.97 18.62
N LEU A 33 -81.67 -20.64 17.74
CA LEU A 33 -81.44 -20.48 16.31
C LEU A 33 -80.55 -19.27 15.99
N SER A 34 -80.71 -18.16 16.71
CA SER A 34 -79.86 -16.98 16.52
C SER A 34 -78.43 -17.23 17.01
N LEU A 35 -78.24 -17.90 18.16
CA LEU A 35 -76.93 -18.32 18.63
C LEU A 35 -76.27 -19.32 17.68
N TRP A 36 -77.03 -20.28 17.15
CA TRP A 36 -76.54 -21.24 16.17
C TRP A 36 -76.15 -20.55 14.85
N ALA A 37 -76.97 -19.63 14.35
CA ALA A 37 -76.65 -18.84 13.16
C ALA A 37 -75.39 -17.97 13.36
N VAL A 38 -75.20 -17.36 14.54
CA VAL A 38 -73.96 -16.62 14.86
C VAL A 38 -72.76 -17.56 14.90
N ALA A 39 -72.88 -18.72 15.56
CA ALA A 39 -71.79 -19.69 15.67
C ALA A 39 -71.38 -20.27 14.30
N GLU A 40 -72.33 -20.48 13.39
CA GLU A 40 -72.04 -20.94 12.02
C GLU A 40 -71.40 -19.85 11.16
N ASN A 41 -71.69 -18.57 11.40
CA ASN A 41 -71.21 -17.47 10.55
C ASN A 41 -69.92 -16.79 11.04
N VAL A 42 -69.42 -17.15 12.24
CA VAL A 42 -68.20 -16.56 12.81
C VAL A 42 -67.04 -17.55 12.76
N LYS A 43 -65.83 -17.04 12.54
CA LYS A 43 -64.54 -17.73 12.69
C LYS A 43 -63.64 -16.96 13.66
N ILE A 44 -62.77 -17.69 14.35
CA ILE A 44 -61.75 -17.12 15.22
C ILE A 44 -60.46 -16.90 14.41
N LEU A 45 -59.91 -15.70 14.44
CA LEU A 45 -58.62 -15.38 13.83
C LEU A 45 -57.56 -15.22 14.92
N TYR A 46 -56.53 -16.06 14.88
CA TYR A 46 -55.31 -15.88 15.66
C TYR A 46 -54.32 -15.08 14.82
N ILE A 47 -54.03 -13.87 15.26
CA ILE A 47 -53.19 -12.91 14.54
C ILE A 47 -51.80 -12.91 15.19
N ALA A 48 -50.77 -13.06 14.37
CA ALA A 48 -49.39 -12.86 14.74
C ALA A 48 -48.84 -11.71 13.89
N ASP A 49 -48.44 -10.62 14.54
CA ASP A 49 -47.89 -9.40 13.93
C ASP A 49 -46.49 -9.17 14.51
N GLY A 50 -45.48 -9.74 13.85
CA GLY A 50 -44.13 -9.84 14.42
C GLY A 50 -44.15 -10.57 15.77
N ALA A 51 -43.77 -9.86 16.85
CA ALA A 51 -43.79 -10.39 18.21
C ALA A 51 -45.15 -10.25 18.92
N GLU A 52 -46.05 -9.42 18.39
CA GLU A 52 -47.37 -9.21 18.97
C GLU A 52 -48.34 -10.31 18.54
N THR A 53 -49.17 -10.77 19.47
CA THR A 53 -50.21 -11.78 19.18
C THR A 53 -51.57 -11.27 19.63
N GLY A 54 -52.60 -11.54 18.83
CA GLY A 54 -53.96 -11.11 19.07
C GLY A 54 -54.98 -12.16 18.66
N VAL A 55 -56.21 -12.03 19.17
CA VAL A 55 -57.34 -12.88 18.79
C VAL A 55 -58.54 -11.99 18.46
N THR A 56 -59.18 -12.21 17.32
CA THR A 56 -60.39 -11.50 16.94
C THR A 56 -61.44 -12.44 16.34
N LEU A 57 -62.70 -12.00 16.36
CA LEU A 57 -63.83 -12.69 15.72
C LEU A 57 -64.09 -12.02 14.36
N ALA A 58 -64.22 -12.83 13.32
CA ALA A 58 -64.53 -12.36 11.97
C ALA A 58 -65.72 -13.14 11.40
N LEU A 59 -66.51 -12.52 10.53
CA LEU A 59 -67.49 -13.28 9.76
C LEU A 59 -66.76 -14.18 8.76
N ARG A 60 -67.29 -15.36 8.49
CA ARG A 60 -66.69 -16.28 7.50
C ARG A 60 -66.59 -15.69 6.10
N SER A 61 -67.57 -14.85 5.75
CA SER A 61 -67.64 -14.14 4.47
C SER A 61 -66.71 -12.92 4.37
N ASP A 62 -66.17 -12.44 5.49
CA ASP A 62 -65.34 -11.23 5.48
C ASP A 62 -63.94 -11.53 4.94
N PRO A 63 -63.41 -10.68 4.04
CA PRO A 63 -61.99 -10.70 3.70
C PRO A 63 -61.13 -10.51 4.95
N THR A 64 -59.98 -11.19 4.98
CA THR A 64 -59.06 -11.12 6.13
C THR A 64 -58.64 -9.67 6.43
N GLU A 65 -58.42 -8.85 5.41
CA GLU A 65 -58.07 -7.42 5.55
C GLU A 65 -59.14 -6.62 6.30
N GLN A 66 -60.42 -6.86 6.01
CA GLN A 66 -61.53 -6.18 6.67
C GLN A 66 -61.64 -6.62 8.14
N ALA A 67 -61.39 -7.90 8.42
CA ALA A 67 -61.35 -8.41 9.78
C ALA A 67 -60.19 -7.82 10.59
N LEU A 68 -59.01 -7.66 9.99
CA LEU A 68 -57.85 -7.02 10.60
C LEU A 68 -58.11 -5.53 10.88
N SER A 69 -58.70 -4.81 9.93
CA SER A 69 -59.07 -3.41 10.11
C SER A 69 -60.04 -3.20 11.27
N ARG A 70 -61.07 -4.06 11.42
CA ARG A 70 -62.00 -4.03 12.57
C ARG A 70 -61.31 -4.35 13.90
N ALA A 71 -60.24 -5.14 13.87
CA ALA A 71 -59.40 -5.42 15.03
C ALA A 71 -58.43 -4.27 15.36
N GLY A 72 -58.48 -3.15 14.63
CA GLY A 72 -57.59 -2.00 14.82
C GLY A 72 -56.23 -2.13 14.14
N ILE A 73 -56.00 -3.20 13.37
CA ILE A 73 -54.75 -3.45 12.67
C ILE A 73 -54.80 -2.78 11.31
N THR A 74 -53.98 -1.75 11.12
CA THR A 74 -53.83 -1.04 9.85
C THR A 74 -52.65 -1.63 9.10
N LEU A 75 -52.90 -2.11 7.87
CA LEU A 75 -51.87 -2.66 7.00
C LEU A 75 -51.23 -1.53 6.19
N LYS A 76 -49.90 -1.53 6.10
CA LYS A 76 -49.14 -0.67 5.19
C LYS A 76 -49.09 -1.30 3.80
N GLU A 77 -48.78 -0.50 2.79
CA GLU A 77 -48.75 -0.88 1.35
C GLU A 77 -47.86 -2.11 1.06
N ASN A 78 -46.86 -2.36 1.91
CA ASN A 78 -45.88 -3.45 1.73
C ASN A 78 -45.95 -4.53 2.82
N ASP A 79 -47.00 -4.53 3.63
CA ASP A 79 -47.25 -5.62 4.58
C ASP A 79 -47.76 -6.84 3.82
N THR A 80 -47.23 -8.02 4.15
CA THR A 80 -47.72 -9.28 3.56
C THR A 80 -48.50 -10.07 4.59
N ILE A 81 -49.63 -10.63 4.16
CA ILE A 81 -50.53 -11.40 5.01
C ILE A 81 -50.50 -12.84 4.54
N THR A 82 -50.12 -13.74 5.44
CA THR A 82 -50.25 -15.19 5.21
C THR A 82 -51.38 -15.72 6.07
N THR A 83 -52.46 -16.18 5.42
CA THR A 83 -53.58 -16.82 6.12
C THR A 83 -53.47 -18.33 5.97
N ARG A 84 -53.47 -19.05 7.09
CA ARG A 84 -53.50 -20.51 7.14
C ARG A 84 -54.77 -21.00 7.81
N GLU A 85 -55.62 -21.66 7.04
CA GLU A 85 -56.79 -22.35 7.58
C GLU A 85 -56.32 -23.59 8.34
N THR A 86 -56.66 -23.68 9.63
CA THR A 86 -56.25 -24.81 10.47
C THR A 86 -57.43 -25.71 10.81
N SER A 87 -58.63 -25.14 10.97
CA SER A 87 -59.87 -25.90 11.11
C SER A 87 -61.06 -25.10 10.56
N LEU A 88 -62.23 -25.73 10.53
CA LEU A 88 -63.48 -25.04 10.21
C LEU A 88 -63.76 -23.86 11.17
N VAL A 89 -63.22 -23.83 12.38
CA VAL A 89 -63.59 -22.82 13.40
C VAL A 89 -62.53 -21.73 13.57
N TYR A 90 -61.27 -22.00 13.21
CA TYR A 90 -60.20 -21.02 13.39
C TYR A 90 -59.14 -21.02 12.27
N SER A 91 -58.65 -19.82 11.98
CA SER A 91 -57.57 -19.54 11.03
C SER A 91 -56.45 -18.79 11.73
N ARG A 92 -55.20 -19.05 11.31
CA ARG A 92 -54.05 -18.27 11.74
C ARG A 92 -53.72 -17.25 10.65
N VAL A 93 -53.53 -16.00 11.05
CA VAL A 93 -53.14 -14.89 10.19
C VAL A 93 -51.78 -14.41 10.67
N SER A 94 -50.78 -14.50 9.82
CA SER A 94 -49.44 -13.96 10.08
C SER A 94 -49.23 -12.72 9.22
N ILE A 95 -48.89 -11.61 9.86
CA ILE A 95 -48.59 -10.34 9.23
C ILE A 95 -47.07 -10.17 9.28
N THR A 96 -46.46 -10.04 8.12
CA THR A 96 -45.06 -9.66 7.99
C THR A 96 -45.02 -8.19 7.59
N ARG A 97 -44.59 -7.34 8.51
CA ARG A 97 -44.54 -5.88 8.31
C ARG A 97 -43.45 -5.51 7.31
N GLY A 98 -43.79 -4.63 6.37
CA GLY A 98 -42.84 -4.04 5.44
C GLY A 98 -41.96 -3.01 6.15
N LEU A 99 -40.65 -3.11 5.94
CA LEU A 99 -39.63 -2.18 6.43
C LEU A 99 -39.25 -1.23 5.29
N SER A 100 -39.21 0.06 5.60
CA SER A 100 -38.72 1.09 4.70
C SER A 100 -37.24 1.36 4.99
N VAL A 101 -36.36 1.00 4.06
CA VAL A 101 -34.90 1.15 4.21
C VAL A 101 -34.37 2.04 3.09
N THR A 102 -33.43 2.93 3.39
CA THR A 102 -32.76 3.77 2.40
C THR A 102 -31.35 3.25 2.16
N LEU A 103 -31.03 2.93 0.91
CA LEU A 103 -29.70 2.51 0.49
C LEU A 103 -28.99 3.65 -0.24
N VAL A 104 -27.88 4.12 0.33
CA VAL A 104 -27.04 5.17 -0.26
C VAL A 104 -25.76 4.50 -0.77
N ALA A 105 -25.64 4.37 -2.09
CA ALA A 105 -24.49 3.74 -2.72
C ALA A 105 -24.18 4.39 -4.07
N ASP A 106 -22.90 4.50 -4.42
CA ASP A 106 -22.44 4.97 -5.74
C ASP A 106 -23.02 6.35 -6.14
N GLY A 107 -23.16 7.24 -5.14
CA GLY A 107 -23.74 8.58 -5.30
C GLY A 107 -25.26 8.61 -5.50
N ARG A 108 -25.94 7.47 -5.37
CA ARG A 108 -27.39 7.32 -5.52
C ARG A 108 -28.04 7.03 -4.18
N THR A 109 -29.25 7.54 -4.00
CA THR A 109 -30.13 7.19 -2.87
C THR A 109 -31.29 6.36 -3.41
N ILE A 110 -31.37 5.11 -2.99
CA ILE A 110 -32.34 4.12 -3.46
C ILE A 110 -33.29 3.81 -2.29
N PRO A 111 -34.56 4.24 -2.34
CA PRO A 111 -35.55 3.81 -1.38
C PRO A 111 -35.91 2.35 -1.65
N CYS A 112 -35.70 1.49 -0.65
CA CYS A 112 -35.98 0.06 -0.70
C CYS A 112 -37.12 -0.28 0.25
N THR A 113 -38.00 -1.17 -0.18
CA THR A 113 -38.98 -1.76 0.72
C THR A 113 -38.79 -3.27 0.76
N VAL A 114 -38.64 -3.81 1.98
CA VAL A 114 -38.36 -5.24 2.22
C VAL A 114 -39.24 -5.76 3.35
N THR A 115 -39.53 -7.07 3.38
CA THR A 115 -40.34 -7.71 4.42
C THR A 115 -39.50 -8.27 5.58
N GLY A 116 -38.28 -7.73 5.75
CA GLY A 116 -37.24 -8.22 6.66
C GLY A 116 -35.99 -8.68 5.93
N GLY A 117 -35.07 -9.29 6.66
CA GLY A 117 -33.80 -9.78 6.13
C GLY A 117 -32.59 -9.05 6.70
N THR A 118 -31.43 -9.35 6.13
CA THR A 118 -30.13 -8.77 6.53
C THR A 118 -29.66 -7.70 5.55
N VAL A 119 -28.70 -6.87 6.00
CA VAL A 119 -28.02 -5.90 5.13
C VAL A 119 -27.40 -6.58 3.90
N ALA A 120 -26.80 -7.76 4.06
CA ALA A 120 -26.25 -8.54 2.95
C ALA A 120 -27.30 -8.90 1.90
N GLU A 121 -28.48 -9.34 2.33
CA GLU A 121 -29.59 -9.70 1.44
C GLU A 121 -30.13 -8.47 0.71
N LEU A 122 -30.25 -7.32 1.40
CA LEU A 122 -30.65 -6.05 0.77
C LEU A 122 -29.67 -5.62 -0.33
N LEU A 123 -28.36 -5.71 -0.05
CA LEU A 123 -27.33 -5.38 -1.03
C LEU A 123 -27.39 -6.32 -2.24
N ALA A 124 -27.54 -7.62 -2.01
CA ALA A 124 -27.68 -8.61 -3.07
C ALA A 124 -28.92 -8.39 -3.94
N GLN A 125 -30.06 -8.04 -3.34
CA GLN A 125 -31.31 -7.70 -4.06
C GLN A 125 -31.15 -6.47 -4.96
N ASN A 126 -30.31 -5.51 -4.55
CA ASN A 126 -30.02 -4.30 -5.33
C ASN A 126 -28.79 -4.47 -6.26
N HIS A 127 -28.28 -5.69 -6.42
CA HIS A 127 -27.10 -6.00 -7.23
C HIS A 127 -25.83 -5.22 -6.81
N ILE A 128 -25.70 -4.95 -5.52
CA ILE A 128 -24.53 -4.28 -4.93
C ILE A 128 -23.63 -5.33 -4.28
N THR A 129 -22.42 -5.47 -4.82
CA THR A 129 -21.35 -6.29 -4.22
C THR A 129 -20.29 -5.36 -3.66
N LEU A 130 -19.86 -5.58 -2.42
CA LEU A 130 -18.76 -4.84 -1.80
C LEU A 130 -17.42 -5.37 -2.31
N GLY A 131 -16.53 -4.44 -2.68
CA GLY A 131 -15.12 -4.74 -2.89
C GLY A 131 -14.40 -5.01 -1.57
N GLU A 132 -13.16 -5.51 -1.66
CA GLU A 132 -12.34 -5.87 -0.49
C GLU A 132 -12.11 -4.68 0.48
N ASN A 133 -12.03 -3.46 -0.04
CA ASN A 133 -11.78 -2.25 0.74
C ASN A 133 -13.04 -1.41 1.00
N ASP A 134 -14.19 -1.79 0.46
CA ASP A 134 -15.43 -1.02 0.62
C ASP A 134 -15.95 -1.13 2.05
N HIS A 135 -16.59 -0.07 2.53
CA HIS A 135 -17.17 -0.03 3.86
C HIS A 135 -18.70 0.14 3.81
N CYS A 136 -19.40 -0.62 4.63
CA CYS A 136 -20.84 -0.50 4.82
C CYS A 136 -21.11 0.06 6.22
N SER A 137 -22.02 1.04 6.33
CA SER A 137 -22.34 1.69 7.61
C SER A 137 -22.94 0.75 8.67
N LYS A 138 -23.43 -0.42 8.25
CA LYS A 138 -23.89 -1.51 9.13
C LYS A 138 -23.23 -2.83 8.75
N GLU A 139 -23.10 -3.71 9.74
CA GLU A 139 -22.64 -5.08 9.54
C GLU A 139 -23.53 -5.83 8.55
N LEU A 140 -22.92 -6.64 7.68
CA LEU A 140 -23.64 -7.39 6.65
C LEU A 140 -24.66 -8.38 7.21
N SER A 141 -24.41 -8.93 8.40
CA SER A 141 -25.29 -9.85 9.11
C SER A 141 -26.34 -9.14 9.98
N ALA A 142 -26.27 -7.82 10.11
CA ALA A 142 -27.26 -7.08 10.89
C ALA A 142 -28.65 -7.22 10.26
N LEU A 143 -29.65 -7.45 11.11
CA LEU A 143 -31.05 -7.43 10.70
C LEU A 143 -31.45 -5.99 10.36
N LEU A 144 -32.28 -5.85 9.34
CA LEU A 144 -32.83 -4.56 8.93
C LEU A 144 -33.94 -4.11 9.87
N GLU A 145 -33.94 -2.82 10.20
CA GLU A 145 -34.97 -2.15 10.99
C GLU A 145 -35.72 -1.10 10.14
N ASP A 146 -36.95 -0.78 10.53
CA ASP A 146 -37.75 0.23 9.82
C ASP A 146 -37.10 1.61 9.96
N GLY A 147 -36.90 2.29 8.84
CA GLY A 147 -36.24 3.60 8.78
C GLY A 147 -34.71 3.54 8.66
N ASP A 148 -34.12 2.36 8.49
CA ASP A 148 -32.67 2.22 8.35
C ASP A 148 -32.09 2.99 7.16
N VAL A 149 -30.91 3.58 7.37
CA VAL A 149 -30.10 4.19 6.30
C VAL A 149 -28.79 3.44 6.19
N ILE A 150 -28.65 2.68 5.11
CA ILE A 150 -27.46 1.88 4.81
C ILE A 150 -26.61 2.66 3.80
N THR A 151 -25.40 3.05 4.20
CA THR A 151 -24.48 3.80 3.34
C THR A 151 -23.31 2.91 2.94
N ILE A 152 -23.03 2.84 1.64
CA ILE A 152 -21.87 2.18 1.08
C ILE A 152 -20.84 3.22 0.68
N GLN A 153 -19.69 3.14 1.33
CA GLN A 153 -18.51 3.91 1.00
C GLN A 153 -17.58 3.06 0.14
N ARG A 154 -17.48 3.41 -1.14
CA ARG A 154 -16.54 2.76 -2.06
C ARG A 154 -15.11 3.22 -1.79
N VAL A 155 -14.18 2.28 -1.81
CA VAL A 155 -12.74 2.54 -1.68
C VAL A 155 -12.00 1.92 -2.88
N GLU A 156 -11.50 2.79 -3.75
CA GLU A 156 -10.71 2.41 -4.90
C GLU A 156 -9.23 2.32 -4.52
N LYS A 157 -8.57 1.22 -4.91
CA LYS A 157 -7.13 1.04 -4.76
C LYS A 157 -6.43 1.44 -6.05
N LYS A 158 -5.55 2.43 -5.98
CA LYS A 158 -4.71 2.91 -7.09
C LYS A 158 -3.25 2.61 -6.81
N VAL A 159 -2.52 2.21 -7.86
CA VAL A 159 -1.08 2.07 -7.81
C VAL A 159 -0.46 3.26 -8.53
N VAL A 160 0.25 4.10 -7.79
CA VAL A 160 0.87 5.33 -8.30
C VAL A 160 2.38 5.16 -8.27
N LYS A 161 3.03 5.49 -9.38
CA LYS A 161 4.49 5.50 -9.50
C LYS A 161 4.99 6.93 -9.50
N GLU A 162 5.96 7.22 -8.66
CA GLU A 162 6.55 8.54 -8.51
C GLU A 162 8.07 8.44 -8.58
N GLN A 163 8.70 9.33 -9.35
CA GLN A 163 10.15 9.41 -9.41
C GLN A 163 10.67 10.38 -8.36
N VAL A 164 11.60 9.92 -7.54
CA VAL A 164 12.24 10.70 -6.49
C VAL A 164 13.74 10.74 -6.71
N SER A 165 14.35 11.90 -6.46
CA SER A 165 15.79 12.08 -6.57
C SER A 165 16.50 11.48 -5.35
N ILE A 166 17.51 10.64 -5.58
CA ILE A 166 18.42 10.18 -4.52
C ILE A 166 19.58 11.17 -4.45
N PRO A 167 19.74 11.93 -3.35
CA PRO A 167 20.84 12.88 -3.24
C PRO A 167 22.20 12.17 -3.35
N CYS A 168 23.15 12.77 -4.06
CA CYS A 168 24.52 12.25 -4.06
C CYS A 168 25.30 12.69 -2.83
N ASP A 169 26.17 11.80 -2.36
CA ASP A 169 27.08 12.09 -1.26
C ASP A 169 28.29 12.90 -1.74
N THR A 170 28.96 13.54 -0.79
CA THR A 170 30.25 14.21 -1.02
C THR A 170 31.36 13.47 -0.30
N VAL A 171 32.31 12.94 -1.06
CA VAL A 171 33.51 12.26 -0.56
C VAL A 171 34.63 13.28 -0.44
N TYR A 172 35.21 13.36 0.76
CA TYR A 172 36.37 14.20 1.04
C TYR A 172 37.64 13.35 1.07
N LYS A 173 38.67 13.74 0.32
CA LYS A 173 39.98 13.06 0.29
C LYS A 173 41.09 14.04 0.65
N SER A 174 41.87 13.72 1.68
CA SER A 174 43.10 14.47 1.97
C SER A 174 44.11 14.29 0.85
N SER A 175 44.75 15.38 0.43
CA SER A 175 45.70 15.38 -0.68
C SER A 175 46.78 16.43 -0.49
N SER A 176 48.02 16.07 -0.84
CA SER A 176 49.15 16.98 -0.91
C SER A 176 49.16 17.89 -2.16
N LEU A 177 48.22 17.72 -3.11
CA LEU A 177 48.11 18.58 -4.29
C LEU A 177 47.76 20.03 -3.95
N LEU A 178 47.05 20.24 -2.85
CA LEU A 178 46.60 21.55 -2.39
C LEU A 178 47.33 21.93 -1.10
N ARG A 179 47.60 23.23 -0.95
CA ARG A 179 48.10 23.80 0.31
C ARG A 179 47.08 23.56 1.43
N SER A 180 47.58 23.29 2.63
CA SER A 180 46.75 23.12 3.82
C SER A 180 45.75 24.26 4.01
N GLY A 181 44.50 23.91 4.32
CA GLY A 181 43.40 24.85 4.48
C GLY A 181 42.67 25.22 3.18
N ARG A 182 43.07 24.67 2.02
CA ARG A 182 42.31 24.80 0.77
C ARG A 182 41.55 23.52 0.46
N SER A 183 40.41 23.66 -0.19
CA SER A 183 39.62 22.54 -0.73
C SER A 183 39.23 22.82 -2.18
N MET A 184 39.11 21.77 -2.99
CA MET A 184 38.64 21.88 -4.36
C MET A 184 37.76 20.68 -4.72
N GLN A 185 36.61 20.96 -5.31
CA GLN A 185 35.79 19.93 -5.96
C GLN A 185 36.46 19.54 -7.27
N VAL A 186 36.82 18.26 -7.41
CA VAL A 186 37.53 17.73 -8.60
C VAL A 186 36.65 16.85 -9.47
N SER A 187 35.50 16.42 -8.94
CA SER A 187 34.45 15.73 -9.70
C SER A 187 33.08 16.17 -9.20
N SER A 188 32.19 16.55 -10.11
CA SER A 188 30.78 16.80 -9.81
C SER A 188 30.04 15.48 -9.68
N GLY A 189 29.38 15.28 -8.54
CA GLY A 189 28.43 14.20 -8.37
C GLY A 189 27.15 14.44 -9.16
N SER A 190 26.35 13.39 -9.31
CA SER A 190 25.02 13.45 -9.90
C SER A 190 24.07 12.69 -9.02
N ASN A 191 22.93 13.31 -8.68
CA ASN A 191 21.88 12.61 -7.95
C ASN A 191 21.42 11.37 -8.71
N GLY A 192 21.08 10.34 -7.95
CA GLY A 192 20.42 9.15 -8.48
C GLY A 192 18.92 9.39 -8.67
N LEU A 193 18.26 8.37 -9.18
CA LEU A 193 16.82 8.37 -9.43
C LEU A 193 16.23 7.05 -8.92
N ALA A 194 15.19 7.14 -8.11
CA ALA A 194 14.39 6.00 -7.70
C ALA A 194 12.93 6.16 -8.17
N GLU A 195 12.30 5.04 -8.48
CA GLU A 195 10.85 4.94 -8.68
C GLU A 195 10.23 4.34 -7.41
N ASN A 196 9.47 5.16 -6.70
CA ASN A 196 8.63 4.72 -5.59
C ASN A 196 7.28 4.29 -6.14
N THR A 197 6.84 3.09 -5.74
CA THR A 197 5.49 2.60 -6.03
C THR A 197 4.66 2.72 -4.76
N TYR A 198 3.63 3.54 -4.83
CA TYR A 198 2.66 3.73 -3.76
C TYR A 198 1.37 3.00 -4.08
N GLU A 199 0.78 2.45 -3.03
CA GLU A 199 -0.60 2.01 -3.03
C GLU A 199 -1.43 3.06 -2.31
N GLU A 200 -2.43 3.59 -3.01
CA GLU A 200 -3.31 4.64 -2.51
C GLU A 200 -4.75 4.13 -2.45
N LEU A 201 -5.39 4.34 -1.30
CA LEU A 201 -6.81 4.05 -1.09
C LEU A 201 -7.60 5.34 -1.16
N TRP A 202 -8.55 5.41 -2.08
CA TRP A 202 -9.34 6.60 -2.39
C TRP A 202 -10.82 6.33 -2.12
N SER A 203 -11.50 7.24 -1.42
CA SER A 203 -12.97 7.26 -1.35
C SER A 203 -13.50 8.50 -2.04
N GLY A 204 -14.03 8.30 -3.24
CA GLY A 204 -14.28 9.39 -4.18
C GLY A 204 -13.01 10.19 -4.43
N ASP A 205 -13.05 11.49 -4.18
CA ASP A 205 -11.92 12.41 -4.37
C ASP A 205 -11.03 12.56 -3.12
N THR A 206 -11.31 11.80 -2.06
CA THR A 206 -10.55 11.89 -0.80
C THR A 206 -9.56 10.73 -0.69
N LEU A 207 -8.27 11.05 -0.56
CA LEU A 207 -7.22 10.09 -0.25
C LEU A 207 -7.34 9.65 1.22
N ILE A 208 -7.62 8.38 1.46
CA ILE A 208 -7.72 7.79 2.81
C ILE A 208 -6.35 7.37 3.32
N ALA A 209 -5.59 6.65 2.48
CA ALA A 209 -4.30 6.09 2.86
C ALA A 209 -3.36 6.06 1.66
N ARG A 210 -2.07 6.26 1.93
CA ARG A 210 -0.98 6.14 0.96
C ARG A 210 0.14 5.36 1.61
N THR A 211 0.49 4.22 1.04
CA THR A 211 1.52 3.32 1.58
C THR A 211 2.59 3.09 0.54
N LEU A 212 3.86 3.31 0.91
CA LEU A 212 5.00 2.95 0.06
C LEU A 212 5.15 1.43 0.03
N VAL A 213 4.95 0.82 -1.13
CA VAL A 213 5.03 -0.63 -1.32
C VAL A 213 6.43 -1.05 -1.75
N SER A 214 7.07 -0.26 -2.60
CA SER A 214 8.42 -0.55 -3.05
C SER A 214 9.16 0.70 -3.52
N THR A 215 10.48 0.64 -3.43
CA THR A 215 11.40 1.59 -4.02
C THR A 215 12.33 0.82 -4.96
N LYS A 216 12.41 1.26 -6.21
CA LYS A 216 13.30 0.69 -7.22
C LYS A 216 14.31 1.75 -7.65
N GLU A 217 15.59 1.49 -7.47
CA GLU A 217 16.64 2.34 -8.02
C GLU A 217 16.70 2.21 -9.55
N ILE A 218 16.56 3.33 -10.25
CA ILE A 218 16.71 3.42 -11.72
C ILE A 218 18.15 3.79 -12.06
N THR A 219 18.72 4.74 -11.31
CA THR A 219 20.07 5.23 -11.55
C THR A 219 20.74 5.51 -10.22
N SER A 220 21.92 4.92 -10.00
CA SER A 220 22.69 5.13 -8.79
C SER A 220 23.24 6.56 -8.71
N PRO A 221 23.24 7.20 -7.52
CA PRO A 221 23.90 8.48 -7.35
C PRO A 221 25.41 8.35 -7.55
N ARG A 222 26.02 9.32 -8.23
CA ARG A 222 27.48 9.43 -8.33
C ARG A 222 27.96 10.45 -7.32
N SER A 223 28.85 10.06 -6.43
CA SER A 223 29.35 10.96 -5.39
C SER A 223 30.16 12.12 -5.97
N THR A 224 30.03 13.29 -5.34
CA THR A 224 30.92 14.43 -5.56
C THR A 224 32.26 14.16 -4.88
N LEU A 225 33.38 14.42 -5.56
CA LEU A 225 34.71 14.30 -4.95
C LEU A 225 35.30 15.69 -4.66
N VAL A 226 35.64 15.93 -3.40
CA VAL A 226 36.34 17.12 -2.94
C VAL A 226 37.68 16.72 -2.34
N ILE A 227 38.77 17.24 -2.89
CA ILE A 227 40.08 17.09 -2.26
C ILE A 227 40.33 18.22 -1.26
N GLN A 228 40.96 17.88 -0.14
CA GLN A 228 41.33 18.81 0.92
C GLN A 228 42.85 18.84 1.04
N GLY A 229 43.43 20.04 1.04
CA GLY A 229 44.85 20.24 1.16
C GLY A 229 45.35 19.80 2.53
N GLN A 230 46.29 18.85 2.53
CA GLN A 230 46.98 18.39 3.73
C GLN A 230 48.44 18.08 3.38
N ARG A 231 49.36 18.79 4.03
CA ARG A 231 50.80 18.55 3.86
C ARG A 231 51.13 17.13 4.29
N GLY A 232 51.92 16.42 3.48
CA GLY A 232 52.34 15.05 3.77
C GLY A 232 51.28 13.97 3.50
N ALA A 233 50.04 14.33 3.13
CA ALA A 233 49.02 13.33 2.79
C ALA A 233 49.36 12.65 1.46
N ALA A 234 49.57 11.34 1.50
CA ALA A 234 49.80 10.53 0.32
C ALA A 234 48.55 10.50 -0.58
N ILE A 235 48.77 10.63 -1.89
CA ILE A 235 47.71 10.61 -2.90
C ILE A 235 47.38 9.17 -3.31
N SER A 236 48.42 8.34 -3.38
CA SER A 236 48.35 6.92 -3.70
C SER A 236 47.52 6.16 -2.67
N ARG A 237 46.82 5.11 -3.14
CA ARG A 237 46.11 4.16 -2.27
C ARG A 237 47.00 2.99 -1.82
N LEU A 238 48.20 2.87 -2.39
CA LEU A 238 49.15 1.83 -2.03
C LEU A 238 49.79 2.17 -0.68
N ASP A 239 49.94 1.15 0.16
CA ASP A 239 50.66 1.24 1.42
C ASP A 239 51.57 0.02 1.56
N TRP A 240 52.88 0.27 1.58
CA TRP A 240 53.90 -0.73 1.86
C TRP A 240 54.73 -0.38 3.08
N SER A 241 54.18 0.42 4.01
CA SER A 241 54.88 0.90 5.20
C SER A 241 55.38 -0.21 6.12
N GLU A 242 54.75 -1.39 6.13
CA GLU A 242 55.26 -2.56 6.85
C GLU A 242 56.59 -3.08 6.28
N GLN A 243 56.72 -3.10 4.95
CA GLN A 243 57.92 -3.58 4.26
C GLN A 243 58.98 -2.49 4.08
N TYR A 244 58.52 -1.25 3.87
CA TYR A 244 59.33 -0.07 3.57
C TYR A 244 58.86 1.09 4.46
N PRO A 245 59.20 1.07 5.76
CA PRO A 245 58.76 2.08 6.71
C PRO A 245 59.33 3.46 6.37
N LEU A 246 58.60 4.50 6.77
CA LEU A 246 59.00 5.89 6.62
C LEU A 246 59.59 6.42 7.93
N ASP A 247 60.60 7.29 7.84
CA ASP A 247 61.17 8.01 8.98
C ASP A 247 60.27 9.16 9.46
N GLU A 248 60.71 9.89 10.49
CA GLU A 248 59.99 11.06 11.06
C GLU A 248 59.74 12.17 10.03
N ASN A 249 60.53 12.21 8.95
CA ASN A 249 60.41 13.20 7.89
C ASN A 249 59.56 12.70 6.72
N GLY A 250 59.04 11.47 6.77
CA GLY A 250 58.27 10.83 5.69
C GLY A 250 59.15 10.37 4.52
N ILE A 251 60.39 9.97 4.79
CA ILE A 251 61.34 9.42 3.81
C ILE A 251 61.45 7.90 4.06
N PRO A 252 61.42 7.05 3.03
CA PRO A 252 61.64 5.62 3.22
C PRO A 252 63.00 5.34 3.88
N VAL A 253 62.99 4.51 4.92
CA VAL A 253 64.21 4.10 5.63
C VAL A 253 65.05 3.19 4.73
N ASP A 254 64.39 2.23 4.08
CA ASP A 254 65.02 1.24 3.21
C ASP A 254 64.67 1.53 1.74
N TYR A 255 65.68 1.84 0.93
CA TYR A 255 65.56 2.00 -0.51
C TYR A 255 66.86 1.62 -1.23
N GLN A 256 66.76 1.13 -2.45
CA GLN A 256 67.90 0.69 -3.26
C GLN A 256 68.56 1.84 -4.01
N LYS A 257 67.77 2.85 -4.41
CA LYS A 257 68.27 4.02 -5.14
C LYS A 257 67.36 5.22 -4.92
N VAL A 258 67.93 6.42 -4.91
CA VAL A 258 67.16 7.67 -4.99
C VAL A 258 67.60 8.46 -6.22
N LYS A 259 66.64 9.03 -6.93
CA LYS A 259 66.89 10.03 -7.97
C LYS A 259 66.21 11.32 -7.56
N THR A 260 67.01 12.33 -7.28
CA THR A 260 66.52 13.63 -6.81
C THR A 260 66.25 14.59 -7.96
N GLY A 261 65.39 15.57 -7.75
CA GLY A 261 65.16 16.65 -8.72
C GLY A 261 64.54 16.18 -10.05
N GLN A 262 63.83 15.06 -10.04
CA GLN A 262 63.18 14.46 -11.22
C GLN A 262 61.91 15.23 -11.57
N LYS A 263 61.59 15.28 -12.87
CA LYS A 263 60.37 15.91 -13.37
C LYS A 263 59.24 14.90 -13.38
N ALA A 264 58.16 15.19 -12.66
CA ALA A 264 56.94 14.40 -12.65
C ALA A 264 55.77 15.21 -13.21
N THR A 265 55.07 14.66 -14.21
CA THR A 265 53.78 15.17 -14.64
C THR A 265 52.64 14.35 -14.05
N GLY A 266 51.40 14.74 -14.35
CA GLY A 266 50.24 13.95 -14.00
C GLY A 266 49.38 13.67 -15.23
N TYR A 267 48.87 12.45 -15.33
CA TYR A 267 47.90 12.05 -16.35
C TYR A 267 46.67 11.44 -15.70
N SER A 268 45.58 11.42 -16.44
CA SER A 268 44.32 10.81 -16.02
C SER A 268 43.74 10.00 -17.15
N ALA A 269 43.04 8.92 -16.83
CA ALA A 269 42.28 8.14 -17.78
C ALA A 269 40.84 7.94 -17.29
N LYS A 270 39.99 7.37 -18.13
CA LYS A 270 38.62 7.02 -17.73
C LYS A 270 38.67 5.93 -16.66
N GLU A 271 37.62 5.88 -15.84
CA GLU A 271 37.42 4.80 -14.88
C GLU A 271 37.57 3.42 -15.57
N ASN A 272 38.25 2.49 -14.91
CA ASN A 272 38.56 1.15 -15.44
C ASN A 272 39.45 1.13 -16.69
N SER A 273 40.28 2.15 -16.89
CA SER A 273 41.32 2.12 -17.94
C SER A 273 42.46 1.18 -17.56
N TYR A 274 43.05 0.55 -18.57
CA TYR A 274 44.19 -0.34 -18.43
C TYR A 274 45.49 0.37 -18.79
N GLY A 275 46.53 0.15 -18.00
CA GLY A 275 47.89 0.58 -18.30
C GLY A 275 48.59 -0.38 -19.26
N SER A 276 49.78 0.00 -19.70
CA SER A 276 50.59 -0.77 -20.65
C SER A 276 51.02 -2.15 -20.13
N SER A 277 50.96 -2.41 -18.81
CA SER A 277 51.18 -3.73 -18.21
C SER A 277 49.96 -4.66 -18.29
N GLY A 278 48.79 -4.18 -18.70
CA GLY A 278 47.53 -4.93 -18.69
C GLY A 278 46.75 -4.88 -17.37
N GLY A 279 47.24 -4.16 -16.35
CA GLY A 279 46.50 -3.92 -15.11
C GLY A 279 45.70 -2.62 -15.14
N TYR A 280 44.73 -2.49 -14.24
CA TYR A 280 43.97 -1.24 -14.07
C TYR A 280 44.85 -0.10 -13.59
N CYS A 281 44.63 1.10 -14.13
CA CYS A 281 45.21 2.33 -13.60
C CYS A 281 44.39 2.85 -12.41
N TYR A 282 45.08 3.26 -11.35
CA TYR A 282 44.49 3.78 -10.12
C TYR A 282 45.51 4.61 -9.35
N TYR A 283 45.09 5.35 -8.31
CA TYR A 283 46.02 6.10 -7.46
C TYR A 283 47.18 5.24 -6.94
N GLY A 284 48.38 5.46 -7.43
CA GLY A 284 49.57 4.65 -7.12
C GLY A 284 50.19 3.95 -8.32
N THR A 285 49.45 3.71 -9.41
CA THR A 285 50.09 3.31 -10.68
C THR A 285 50.75 4.52 -11.32
N ILE A 286 51.86 4.31 -12.02
CA ILE A 286 52.57 5.39 -12.73
C ILE A 286 53.05 4.93 -14.10
N ALA A 287 53.18 5.90 -15.01
CA ALA A 287 53.81 5.70 -16.31
C ALA A 287 55.30 6.06 -16.26
N VAL A 288 56.13 5.16 -16.79
CA VAL A 288 57.60 5.24 -16.74
C VAL A 288 58.19 4.71 -18.04
N ASN A 289 59.48 4.93 -18.29
CA ASN A 289 60.21 4.16 -19.29
C ASN A 289 60.58 2.76 -18.74
N PRO A 290 60.09 1.63 -19.29
CA PRO A 290 60.37 0.29 -18.77
C PRO A 290 61.84 -0.11 -18.82
N ASN A 291 62.63 0.50 -19.71
CA ASN A 291 64.08 0.28 -19.75
C ASN A 291 64.80 0.94 -18.56
N GLU A 292 64.20 1.96 -17.97
CA GLU A 292 64.72 2.67 -16.80
C GLU A 292 64.12 2.15 -15.49
N TYR A 293 62.83 1.84 -15.51
CA TYR A 293 62.06 1.25 -14.40
C TYR A 293 61.23 0.09 -14.94
N PRO A 294 61.77 -1.15 -14.91
CA PRO A 294 61.04 -2.32 -15.35
C PRO A 294 59.69 -2.42 -14.64
N TYR A 295 58.66 -2.91 -15.32
CA TYR A 295 57.35 -3.10 -14.70
C TYR A 295 57.46 -3.95 -13.43
N GLY A 296 56.65 -3.60 -12.44
CA GLY A 296 56.73 -4.16 -11.09
C GLY A 296 57.66 -3.40 -10.14
N THR A 297 58.39 -2.41 -10.63
CA THR A 297 59.23 -1.57 -9.76
C THR A 297 58.36 -0.83 -8.74
N LYS A 298 58.67 -1.03 -7.45
CA LYS A 298 58.05 -0.35 -6.32
C LYS A 298 58.83 0.91 -6.00
N LEU A 299 58.11 2.02 -5.92
CA LEU A 299 58.67 3.36 -5.74
C LEU A 299 57.99 4.06 -4.57
N TYR A 300 58.64 5.09 -4.06
CA TYR A 300 58.03 6.10 -3.22
C TYR A 300 58.38 7.48 -3.76
N ILE A 301 57.37 8.32 -3.97
CA ILE A 301 57.52 9.57 -4.71
C ILE A 301 57.02 10.75 -3.88
N ARG A 302 57.90 11.72 -3.67
CA ARG A 302 57.62 12.95 -2.93
C ARG A 302 58.47 14.11 -3.42
N SER A 303 58.07 15.32 -3.09
CA SER A 303 58.94 16.51 -3.17
C SER A 303 60.02 16.48 -2.09
N THR A 304 61.16 17.12 -2.35
CA THR A 304 62.27 17.23 -1.39
C THR A 304 61.83 17.85 -0.06
N ASP A 305 60.98 18.88 -0.10
CA ASP A 305 60.47 19.57 1.10
C ASP A 305 59.26 18.88 1.77
N GLY A 306 58.79 17.77 1.21
CA GLY A 306 57.63 17.01 1.70
C GLY A 306 56.30 17.75 1.60
N SER A 307 56.24 18.85 0.86
CA SER A 307 54.99 19.59 0.63
C SER A 307 54.03 18.80 -0.25
N PHE A 308 54.58 18.11 -1.26
CA PHE A 308 53.91 17.17 -2.14
C PHE A 308 54.38 15.74 -1.84
N VAL A 309 53.42 14.84 -1.69
CA VAL A 309 53.63 13.40 -1.49
C VAL A 309 52.63 12.67 -2.38
N TYR A 310 53.13 12.01 -3.42
CA TYR A 310 52.33 11.04 -4.16
C TYR A 310 52.21 9.76 -3.35
N GLY A 311 53.30 9.34 -2.71
CA GLY A 311 53.37 8.17 -1.83
C GLY A 311 53.93 6.94 -2.55
N TYR A 312 53.55 5.75 -2.08
CA TYR A 312 53.97 4.50 -2.70
C TYR A 312 53.41 4.37 -4.12
N ALA A 313 54.23 3.91 -5.04
CA ALA A 313 53.87 3.84 -6.44
C ALA A 313 54.40 2.57 -7.10
N LEU A 314 53.65 2.07 -8.08
CA LEU A 314 53.97 0.91 -8.89
C LEU A 314 54.20 1.33 -10.34
N ALA A 315 55.37 1.01 -10.87
CA ALA A 315 55.64 1.11 -12.30
C ALA A 315 54.83 0.05 -13.05
N SER A 316 53.73 0.48 -13.68
CA SER A 316 52.78 -0.41 -14.37
C SER A 316 52.32 0.13 -15.72
N ASP A 317 52.74 1.33 -16.11
CA ASP A 317 52.35 1.91 -17.37
C ASP A 317 53.58 2.51 -18.06
N THR A 318 53.47 2.75 -19.36
CA THR A 318 54.51 3.43 -20.13
C THR A 318 54.02 4.74 -20.72
N GLY A 319 52.74 4.87 -21.09
CA GLY A 319 52.24 6.09 -21.72
C GLY A 319 53.14 6.60 -22.87
N GLY A 320 53.43 7.91 -22.88
CA GLY A 320 54.27 8.56 -23.89
C GLY A 320 55.78 8.26 -23.79
N PHE A 321 56.25 7.52 -22.78
CA PHE A 321 57.67 7.22 -22.61
C PHE A 321 58.21 6.20 -23.64
N ILE A 322 57.34 5.57 -24.42
CA ILE A 322 57.70 4.68 -25.53
C ILE A 322 58.52 5.42 -26.60
N SER A 323 58.28 6.73 -26.81
CA SER A 323 58.97 7.51 -27.84
C SER A 323 60.36 8.01 -27.44
N GLY A 324 60.75 7.89 -26.17
CA GLY A 324 62.08 8.32 -25.67
C GLY A 324 62.29 9.83 -25.56
N GLU A 325 61.29 10.66 -25.91
CA GLU A 325 61.41 12.13 -25.98
C GLU A 325 60.59 12.88 -24.91
N ALA A 326 60.16 12.19 -23.87
CA ALA A 326 59.50 12.85 -22.75
C ALA A 326 60.57 13.61 -21.95
N GLY A 327 60.60 14.95 -22.02
CA GLY A 327 61.41 15.82 -21.15
C GLY A 327 61.00 15.78 -19.66
N VAL A 328 60.41 14.67 -19.24
CA VAL A 328 59.78 14.30 -17.97
C VAL A 328 60.34 12.92 -17.59
N ASN A 329 60.47 12.62 -16.30
CA ASN A 329 61.04 11.35 -15.83
C ASN A 329 59.98 10.30 -15.48
N ILE A 330 58.84 10.74 -14.95
CA ILE A 330 57.70 9.88 -14.60
C ILE A 330 56.39 10.64 -14.80
N ASP A 331 55.29 9.91 -15.01
CA ASP A 331 53.95 10.50 -15.09
C ASP A 331 53.04 9.81 -14.08
N LEU A 332 52.42 10.62 -13.21
CA LEU A 332 51.67 10.16 -12.05
C LEU A 332 50.20 10.00 -12.42
N PHE A 333 49.59 8.85 -12.11
CA PHE A 333 48.19 8.63 -12.44
C PHE A 333 47.23 9.30 -11.45
N TYR A 334 46.19 9.92 -11.99
CA TYR A 334 45.07 10.49 -11.25
C TYR A 334 43.73 10.00 -11.83
N GLU A 335 42.74 9.79 -10.96
CA GLU A 335 41.41 9.33 -11.40
C GLU A 335 40.56 10.47 -11.98
N THR A 336 40.96 11.73 -11.76
CA THR A 336 40.32 12.91 -12.37
C THR A 336 41.32 13.75 -13.17
N TYR A 337 40.83 14.33 -14.26
CA TYR A 337 41.59 15.27 -15.08
C TYR A 337 42.01 16.52 -14.28
N LEU A 338 41.15 17.01 -13.39
CA LEU A 338 41.47 18.16 -12.55
C LEU A 338 42.64 17.89 -11.61
N GLU A 339 42.72 16.71 -11.00
CA GLU A 339 43.86 16.33 -10.16
C GLU A 339 45.16 16.23 -10.97
N SER A 340 45.11 15.66 -12.18
CA SER A 340 46.25 15.65 -13.12
C SER A 340 46.70 17.08 -13.48
N ALA A 341 45.76 17.98 -13.78
CA ALA A 341 46.06 19.38 -14.08
C ALA A 341 46.64 20.13 -12.87
N LEU A 342 46.13 19.85 -11.65
CA LEU A 342 46.66 20.39 -10.40
C LEU A 342 48.05 19.86 -10.08
N ASN A 343 48.37 18.63 -10.50
CA ASN A 343 49.74 18.15 -10.43
C ASN A 343 50.65 19.05 -11.27
N SER A 344 50.26 19.32 -12.52
CA SER A 344 51.09 20.06 -13.48
C SER A 344 52.49 19.40 -13.60
N LEU A 345 53.55 20.18 -13.81
CA LEU A 345 54.93 19.72 -13.69
C LEU A 345 55.43 19.92 -12.25
N ARG A 346 55.91 18.85 -11.61
CA ARG A 346 56.51 18.90 -10.27
C ARG A 346 57.93 18.38 -10.28
N THR A 347 58.75 18.94 -9.42
CA THR A 347 60.07 18.40 -9.11
C THR A 347 59.96 17.48 -7.90
N VAL A 348 60.37 16.23 -8.06
CA VAL A 348 60.22 15.17 -7.06
C VAL A 348 61.51 14.37 -6.90
N ASP A 349 61.64 13.75 -5.74
CA ASP A 349 62.61 12.72 -5.44
C ASP A 349 61.90 11.36 -5.56
N ILE A 350 62.51 10.46 -6.33
CA ILE A 350 62.01 9.12 -6.60
C ILE A 350 62.90 8.14 -5.85
N TYR A 351 62.33 7.51 -4.82
CA TYR A 351 62.97 6.43 -4.09
C TYR A 351 62.56 5.10 -4.71
N VAL A 352 63.53 4.33 -5.17
CA VAL A 352 63.34 2.97 -5.66
C VAL A 352 63.45 2.02 -4.49
N LEU A 353 62.32 1.44 -4.10
CA LEU A 353 62.22 0.51 -2.98
C LEU A 353 62.66 -0.90 -3.43
N GLU A 354 62.16 -1.31 -4.61
CA GLU A 354 62.38 -2.64 -5.16
C GLU A 354 62.31 -2.60 -6.69
N TRP A 355 63.32 -3.10 -7.40
CA TRP A 355 63.28 -3.22 -8.85
C TRP A 355 62.33 -4.33 -9.32
N GLY A 356 61.49 -4.01 -10.30
CA GLY A 356 60.66 -5.00 -10.98
C GLY A 356 61.45 -5.91 -11.90
N ASN A 357 60.85 -7.04 -12.28
CA ASN A 357 61.44 -7.99 -13.22
C ASN A 357 60.98 -7.76 -14.68
N GLY A 358 60.24 -6.68 -14.94
CA GLY A 358 59.71 -6.36 -16.27
C GLY A 358 58.34 -7.00 -16.58
N THR A 359 57.80 -7.80 -15.68
CA THR A 359 56.50 -8.47 -15.83
C THR A 359 55.63 -8.22 -14.61
N LEU A 360 54.37 -7.84 -14.84
CA LEU A 360 53.36 -7.76 -13.79
C LEU A 360 52.37 -8.90 -14.01
N TYR A 361 52.26 -9.78 -13.02
CA TYR A 361 51.19 -10.76 -12.96
C TYR A 361 50.02 -10.13 -12.21
N TYR A 362 48.89 -9.96 -12.91
CA TYR A 362 47.65 -9.46 -12.34
C TYR A 362 46.67 -10.58 -12.06
#